data_AF-A0A392QI06-F1
#
_entry.id   AF-A0A392QI06-F1
#
_cell.length_a   1.000
_cell.length_b   1.000
_cell.length_c   1.000
_cell.angle_alpha   90.00
_cell.angle_beta   90.00
_cell.angle_gamma   90.00
#
_symmetry.space_group_name_H-M   'P 1'
#
loop_
_entity.id
_entity.type
_entity.pdbx_description
1 polymer ?
#
loop_
_entity_poly.entity_id
_entity_poly.type
_entity_poly.pdbx_seq_one_letter_code
_entity_poly.pdbx_strand_id
1 'polypeptide(L)' 'MTGFCKTKIPAEVMAALEPIKDNEEAVKAYGIHLGTEMCKKIMAHGIKTVHLYTLNMEKSALAILM' A
#
# COMPACT_ATOMS: atom_id res chain seq x y z
N MET A 1 -6.11 -10.79 0.78
CA MET A 1 -7.30 -10.06 1.28
C MET A 1 -8.36 -9.81 0.20
N THR A 2 -7.98 -9.50 -1.04
CA THR A 2 -8.91 -9.09 -2.10
C THR A 2 -10.02 -10.09 -2.43
N GLY A 3 -9.79 -11.39 -2.25
CA GLY A 3 -10.83 -12.42 -2.40
C GLY A 3 -12.01 -12.30 -1.42
N PHE A 4 -11.79 -11.71 -0.22
CA PHE A 4 -12.84 -11.55 0.80
C PHE A 4 -13.67 -10.27 0.58
N CYS A 5 -13.03 -9.18 0.17
CA CYS A 5 -13.68 -7.88 -0.01
C CYS A 5 -14.03 -7.56 -1.48
N LYS A 6 -13.73 -8.48 -2.41
CA LYS A 6 -13.97 -8.34 -3.86
C LYS A 6 -13.31 -7.09 -4.47
N THR A 7 -12.24 -6.60 -3.87
CA THR A 7 -11.49 -5.45 -4.38
C THR A 7 -10.62 -5.85 -5.56
N LYS A 8 -10.67 -5.06 -6.64
CA LYS A 8 -9.84 -5.27 -7.83
C LYS A 8 -8.41 -4.77 -7.59
N ILE A 9 -7.42 -5.56 -7.99
CA ILE A 9 -6.02 -5.15 -8.02
C ILE A 9 -5.73 -4.52 -9.40
N PRO A 10 -5.20 -3.29 -9.47
CA PRO A 10 -4.73 -2.71 -10.74
C PRO A 10 -3.63 -3.56 -11.37
N ALA A 11 -3.61 -3.63 -12.71
CA ALA A 11 -2.67 -4.48 -13.43
C ALA A 11 -1.21 -4.04 -13.20
N GLU A 12 -0.96 -2.73 -13.08
CA GLU A 12 0.37 -2.21 -12.79
C GLU A 12 0.91 -2.67 -11.44
N VAL A 13 0.03 -2.85 -10.44
CA VAL A 13 0.44 -3.28 -9.10
C VAL A 13 0.87 -4.74 -9.12
N MET A 14 0.16 -5.59 -9.85
CA MET A 14 0.55 -7.00 -10.03
C MET A 14 1.85 -7.10 -10.82
N ALA A 15 2.00 -6.33 -11.90
CA ALA A 15 3.21 -6.32 -12.72
C ALA A 15 4.46 -5.89 -11.93
N ALA A 16 4.31 -4.96 -10.98
CA ALA A 16 5.39 -4.52 -10.11
C ALA A 16 5.72 -5.52 -8.98
N LEU A 17 4.71 -6.25 -8.47
CA LEU A 17 4.89 -7.22 -7.38
C LEU A 17 5.45 -8.57 -7.85
N GLU A 18 5.05 -9.05 -9.03
CA GLU A 18 5.42 -10.39 -9.51
C GLU A 18 6.94 -10.65 -9.53
N PRO A 19 7.81 -9.71 -9.97
CA PRO A 19 9.26 -9.92 -9.99
C PRO A 19 9.90 -9.98 -8.60
N ILE A 20 9.24 -9.41 -7.58
CA ILE A 20 9.78 -9.27 -6.22
C ILE A 20 9.07 -10.17 -5.20
N LYS A 21 8.11 -11.00 -5.64
CA LYS A 21 7.18 -11.74 -4.77
C LYS A 21 7.86 -12.59 -3.69
N ASP A 22 9.05 -13.11 -3.96
CA ASP A 22 9.81 -13.96 -3.06
C ASP A 22 10.82 -13.17 -2.20
N ASN A 23 10.86 -11.84 -2.34
CA ASN A 23 11.68 -10.93 -1.55
C ASN A 23 10.80 -10.06 -0.64
N GLU A 24 10.67 -10.47 0.61
CA GLU A 24 9.82 -9.79 1.60
C GLU A 24 10.19 -8.32 1.81
N GLU A 25 11.49 -8.01 1.82
CA GLU A 25 11.97 -6.64 2.00
C GLU A 25 11.57 -5.75 0.83
N ALA A 26 11.74 -6.24 -0.40
CA ALA A 26 11.36 -5.54 -1.61
C ALA A 26 9.84 -5.36 -1.70
N VAL A 27 9.05 -6.39 -1.38
CA VAL A 27 7.58 -6.32 -1.35
C VAL A 27 7.12 -5.26 -0.35
N LYS A 28 7.74 -5.23 0.83
CA LYS A 28 7.42 -4.23 1.87
C LYS A 28 7.79 -2.82 1.43
N ALA A 29 8.99 -2.62 0.85
CA ALA A 29 9.42 -1.33 0.35
C ALA A 29 8.49 -0.80 -0.75
N TYR A 30 8.09 -1.67 -1.69
CA TYR A 30 7.10 -1.34 -2.71
C TYR A 30 5.74 -0.99 -2.12
N GLY A 31 5.25 -1.77 -1.15
CA GLY A 31 3.97 -1.53 -0.49
C GLY A 31 3.93 -0.19 0.25
N ILE A 32 5.03 0.19 0.93
CA ILE A 32 5.18 1.51 1.57
C ILE A 32 5.11 2.61 0.51
N HIS A 33 5.91 2.51 -0.56
CA HIS A 33 5.91 3.50 -1.64
C HIS A 33 4.52 3.69 -2.25
N LEU A 34 3.84 2.58 -2.58
CA LEU A 34 2.49 2.60 -3.13
C LEU A 34 1.49 3.26 -2.16
N GLY A 35 1.55 2.89 -0.87
CA GLY A 35 0.72 3.48 0.19
C GLY A 35 0.92 4.99 0.32
N THR A 36 2.17 5.44 0.37
CA THR A 36 2.53 6.87 0.47
C THR A 36 2.00 7.66 -0.72
N GLU A 37 2.21 7.17 -1.96
CA GLU A 37 1.73 7.88 -3.15
C GLU A 37 0.19 7.91 -3.24
N MET A 38 -0.49 6.85 -2.79
CA MET A 38 -1.95 6.86 -2.67
C MET A 38 -2.43 7.90 -1.65
N CYS A 39 -1.84 7.95 -0.45
CA CYS A 39 -2.20 8.94 0.57
C CYS A 39 -1.98 10.37 0.07
N LYS A 40 -0.83 10.67 -0.56
CA LYS A 40 -0.55 11.97 -1.16
C LYS A 40 -1.60 12.36 -2.21
N LYS A 41 -1.95 11.45 -3.12
CA LYS A 41 -2.99 11.69 -4.14
C LYS A 41 -4.35 11.97 -3.50
N ILE A 42 -4.76 11.18 -2.51
CA ILE A 42 -6.02 11.37 -1.78
C ILE A 42 -6.06 12.74 -1.10
N MET A 43 -4.98 13.12 -0.40
CA MET A 43 -4.88 14.39 0.31
C MET A 43 -4.86 15.59 -0.65
N ALA A 44 -4.22 15.46 -1.82
CA ALA A 44 -4.23 16.48 -2.87
C ALA A 44 -5.64 16.76 -3.41
N HIS A 45 -6.58 15.82 -3.30
CA HIS A 45 -7.98 16.01 -3.66
C HIS A 45 -8.84 16.59 -2.51
N GLY A 46 -8.21 17.10 -1.44
CA GLY A 46 -8.89 17.80 -0.34
C GLY A 46 -9.37 16.91 0.81
N ILE A 47 -9.08 15.61 0.78
CA ILE A 47 -9.41 14.67 1.87
C ILE A 47 -8.37 14.83 2.98
N LYS A 48 -8.81 15.17 4.19
CA LYS A 48 -7.92 15.53 5.31
C LYS A 48 -7.56 14.35 6.23
N THR A 49 -8.24 13.22 6.08
CA THR A 49 -8.11 12.08 7.00
C THR A 49 -8.00 10.77 6.23
N VAL A 50 -7.09 9.90 6.65
CA VAL A 50 -6.92 8.54 6.13
C VAL A 50 -6.96 7.55 7.28
N HIS A 51 -7.51 6.35 7.04
CA HIS A 51 -7.52 5.25 8.01
C HIS A 51 -6.64 4.10 7.47
N LEU A 52 -5.65 3.68 8.26
CA LEU A 52 -4.69 2.65 7.87
C LEU A 52 -5.04 1.31 8.52
N TYR A 53 -5.25 0.29 7.71
CA TYR A 53 -5.36 -1.09 8.18
C TYR A 53 -3.96 -1.65 8.45
N THR A 54 -3.56 -1.64 9.72
CA THR A 54 -2.21 -2.04 10.16
C THR A 54 -2.01 -3.54 10.24
N LEU A 55 -3.10 -4.32 10.31
CA LEU A 55 -3.06 -5.76 10.60
C LEU A 55 -2.22 -6.08 11.86
N ASN A 56 -2.34 -5.23 12.89
CA ASN A 56 -1.55 -5.28 14.13
C ASN A 56 -0.03 -5.11 13.95
N MET A 57 0.42 -4.50 12.85
CA MET A 57 1.83 -4.19 12.56
C MET A 57 2.04 -2.68 12.37
N GLU A 58 3.07 -2.14 13.02
CA GLU A 58 3.35 -0.70 13.08
C GLU A 58 4.26 -0.21 11.95
N LYS A 59 5.25 -1.03 11.54
CA LYS A 59 6.38 -0.56 10.71
C LYS A 59 5.94 0.08 9.39
N SER A 60 5.06 -0.57 8.63
CA SER A 60 4.63 -0.06 7.32
C SER A 60 3.73 1.17 7.46
N ALA A 61 2.85 1.20 8.48
CA ALA A 61 1.97 2.33 8.72
C ALA A 61 2.76 3.58 9.13
N LEU A 62 3.74 3.44 10.03
CA LEU A 62 4.62 4.54 10.41
C LEU A 62 5.46 5.02 9.22
N ALA A 63 5.99 4.11 8.40
CA ALA A 63 6.79 4.49 7.23
C ALA A 63 5.97 5.21 6.14
N ILE A 64 4.66 4.97 6.05
CA ILE A 64 3.77 5.71 5.14
C ILE A 64 3.52 7.15 5.63
N LEU A 65 3.53 7.36 6.96
CA LEU A 65 3.24 8.64 7.60
C LEU A 65 4.46 9.56 7.75
N MET A 66 5.68 9.03 7.62
CA MET A 66 6.95 9.77 7.66
C MET A 66 7.30 10.34 6.27
#